data_AF-B8DQQ5-F1
#
_entry.id   AF-B8DQQ5-F1
#
_cell.length_a   1.000
_cell.length_b   1.000
_cell.length_c   1.000
_cell.angle_alpha   90.00
_cell.angle_beta   90.00
_cell.angle_gamma   90.00
#
_symmetry.space_group_name_H-M   'P 1'
#
loop_
_entity.id
_entity.type
_entity.pdbx_description
1 polymer ?
#
loop_
_entity_poly.entity_id
_entity_poly.type
_entity_poly.pdbx_seq_one_letter_code
_entity_poly.pdbx_strand_id
1 'polypeptide(L)'
;MPGSGPPARHIPDGRTPDEIRRFDRALALFEAGAWFTCHEVLEHLWLDETRPRRDVYKGILQIAVGLLHEDNGNRAGALRLLERGAGHLVPFLPARFGVDLATLRDEALRLRAVLAALPPGQRLDAERWKELLPRVSRTA
;
A
#
# COMPACT_ATOMS: atom_id res chain seq x y z
N MET A 1 7.89 -34.90 -5.57
CA MET A 1 8.84 -33.78 -5.78
C MET A 1 8.05 -32.48 -5.75
N PRO A 2 8.29 -31.55 -4.81
CA PRO A 2 7.61 -30.26 -4.84
C PRO A 2 8.23 -29.42 -5.96
N GLY A 3 7.37 -28.82 -6.79
CA GLY A 3 7.75 -28.08 -7.98
C GLY A 3 8.43 -26.75 -7.64
N SER A 4 9.58 -26.51 -8.28
CA SER A 4 10.18 -25.19 -8.35
C SER A 4 9.30 -24.30 -9.22
N GLY A 5 8.51 -23.42 -8.60
CA GLY A 5 7.90 -22.30 -9.31
C GLY A 5 8.98 -21.43 -9.95
N PRO A 6 8.65 -20.65 -11.01
CA PRO A 6 9.61 -19.77 -11.64
C PRO A 6 10.20 -18.83 -10.58
N PRO A 7 11.51 -18.51 -10.63
CA PRO A 7 12.12 -17.59 -9.68
C PRO A 7 11.37 -16.26 -9.74
N ALA A 8 10.93 -15.78 -8.57
CA ALA A 8 10.38 -14.44 -8.42
C ALA A 8 11.32 -13.47 -9.14
N ARG A 9 10.80 -12.70 -10.09
CA ARG A 9 11.59 -11.72 -10.87
C ARG A 9 12.34 -10.84 -9.88
N HIS A 10 13.67 -11.01 -9.79
CA HIS A 10 14.51 -10.16 -8.96
C HIS A 10 14.52 -8.78 -9.61
N ILE A 11 13.95 -7.80 -8.92
CA ILE A 11 14.06 -6.41 -9.29
C ILE A 11 15.30 -5.91 -8.56
N PRO A 12 16.37 -5.51 -9.28
CA PRO A 12 17.47 -4.80 -8.62
C PRO A 12 16.86 -3.56 -7.99
N ASP A 13 16.93 -3.47 -6.65
CA ASP A 13 16.26 -2.42 -5.90
C ASP A 13 16.59 -1.04 -6.50
N GLY A 14 17.87 -0.82 -6.81
CA GLY A 14 18.33 0.26 -7.69
C GLY A 14 17.96 1.67 -7.24
N ARG A 15 17.31 1.79 -6.06
CA ARG A 15 17.00 3.00 -5.34
C ARG A 15 18.30 3.60 -4.83
N THR A 16 18.46 4.89 -5.05
CA THR A 16 19.49 5.71 -4.42
C THR A 16 19.27 5.75 -2.90
N PRO A 17 20.32 6.09 -2.11
CA PRO A 17 20.17 6.30 -0.68
C PRO A 17 19.09 7.32 -0.33
N ASP A 18 18.83 8.30 -1.19
CA ASP A 18 17.79 9.30 -0.98
C ASP A 18 16.37 8.75 -1.20
N GLU A 19 16.17 7.97 -2.26
CA GLU A 19 14.90 7.26 -2.47
C GLU A 19 14.57 6.32 -1.30
N ILE A 20 15.57 5.59 -0.79
CA ILE A 20 15.40 4.69 0.36
C ILE A 20 14.94 5.49 1.59
N ARG A 21 15.64 6.57 1.96
CA ARG A 21 15.26 7.42 3.10
C ARG A 21 13.86 8.00 2.97
N ARG A 22 13.51 8.51 1.79
CA ARG A 22 12.18 9.08 1.53
C ARG A 22 11.10 8.00 1.63
N PHE A 23 11.37 6.81 1.11
CA PHE A 23 10.44 5.69 1.17
C PHE A 23 10.26 5.19 2.61
N ASP A 24 11.33 5.04 3.38
CA ASP A 24 11.25 4.66 4.81
C ASP A 24 10.46 5.69 5.64
N ARG A 25 10.59 6.97 5.31
CA ARG A 25 9.76 8.03 5.90
C ARG A 25 8.29 7.86 5.53
N ALA A 26 7.98 7.54 4.26
CA ALA A 26 6.60 7.27 3.86
C ALA A 26 6.01 6.07 4.60
N LEU A 27 6.77 4.98 4.76
CA LEU A 27 6.33 3.82 5.55
C LEU A 27 6.09 4.18 7.02
N ALA A 28 6.95 5.00 7.63
CA ALA A 28 6.75 5.46 9.00
C ALA A 28 5.47 6.29 9.17
N LEU A 29 5.20 7.16 8.19
CA LEU A 29 3.97 7.95 8.16
C LEU A 29 2.74 7.08 7.96
N PHE A 30 2.85 6.02 7.14
CA PHE A 30 1.82 5.02 6.96
C PHE A 30 1.50 4.30 8.29
N GLU A 31 2.52 3.83 9.01
CA GLU A 31 2.34 3.18 10.32
C GLU A 31 1.70 4.11 11.36
N ALA A 32 2.01 5.40 11.29
CA ALA A 32 1.46 6.42 12.18
C ALA A 32 0.04 6.89 11.82
N GLY A 33 -0.55 6.40 10.71
CA GLY A 33 -1.84 6.88 10.23
C GLY A 33 -1.83 8.29 9.65
N ALA A 34 -0.65 8.84 9.35
CA ALA A 34 -0.48 10.18 8.77
C ALA A 34 -0.69 10.15 7.25
N TRP A 35 -1.88 9.73 6.81
CA TRP A 35 -2.19 9.43 5.41
C TRP A 35 -1.97 10.60 4.45
N PHE A 36 -2.25 11.82 4.91
CA PHE A 36 -2.03 13.03 4.11
C PHE A 36 -0.54 13.20 3.78
N THR A 37 0.31 13.34 4.79
CA THR A 37 1.75 13.50 4.56
C THR A 37 2.38 12.26 3.91
N CYS A 38 1.86 11.06 4.20
CA CYS A 38 2.30 9.83 3.56
C CYS A 38 2.14 9.87 2.04
N HIS A 39 0.95 10.24 1.55
CA HIS A 39 0.72 10.27 0.10
C HIS A 39 1.54 11.35 -0.60
N GLU A 40 1.78 12.52 0.02
CA GLU A 40 2.64 13.56 -0.55
C GLU A 40 4.08 13.06 -0.77
N VAL A 41 4.64 12.34 0.20
CA VAL A 41 6.00 11.77 0.06
C VAL A 41 6.04 10.71 -1.04
N LEU A 42 5.03 9.84 -1.10
CA LEU A 42 4.95 8.80 -2.14
C LEU A 42 4.69 9.38 -3.53
N GLU A 43 3.95 10.49 -3.63
CA GLU A 43 3.69 11.17 -4.88
C GLU A 43 4.97 11.73 -5.47
N HIS A 44 5.80 12.39 -4.67
CA HIS A 44 7.11 12.86 -5.13
C HIS A 44 7.99 11.70 -5.61
N LEU A 45 8.05 10.58 -4.88
CA LEU A 45 8.78 9.38 -5.32
C LEU A 45 8.23 8.81 -6.64
N TRP A 46 6.91 8.79 -6.81
CA TRP A 46 6.26 8.31 -8.03
C TRP A 46 6.52 9.22 -9.23
N LEU A 47 6.58 10.53 -9.02
CA LEU A 47 6.85 11.53 -10.07
C LEU A 47 8.32 11.53 -10.50
N ASP A 48 9.25 11.37 -9.56
CA ASP A 48 10.69 11.30 -9.82
C ASP A 48 11.10 9.99 -10.53
N GLU A 49 10.31 8.92 -10.37
CA GLU A 49 10.63 7.60 -10.91
C GLU A 49 10.14 7.39 -12.34
N THR A 50 11.06 7.02 -13.23
CA THR A 50 10.77 6.72 -14.64
C THR A 50 10.71 5.23 -14.96
N ARG A 51 11.34 4.38 -14.14
CA ARG A 51 11.37 2.92 -14.35
C ARG A 51 10.04 2.29 -13.89
N PRO A 52 9.74 1.04 -14.30
CA PRO A 52 8.46 0.38 -13.95
C PRO A 52 8.13 0.36 -12.45
N ARG A 53 9.14 0.35 -11.57
CA ARG A 53 8.96 0.36 -10.10
C ARG A 53 8.18 1.57 -9.57
N ARG A 54 7.99 2.63 -10.37
CA ARG A 54 7.12 3.76 -9.99
C ARG A 54 5.70 3.33 -9.61
N ASP A 55 5.23 2.22 -10.19
CA ASP A 55 3.91 1.67 -9.89
C ASP A 55 3.82 1.14 -8.45
N VAL A 56 4.93 0.74 -7.83
CA VAL A 56 4.96 0.39 -6.41
C VAL A 56 4.65 1.62 -5.56
N TYR A 57 5.31 2.76 -5.81
CA TYR A 57 5.01 4.01 -5.11
C TYR A 57 3.56 4.43 -5.32
N LYS A 58 3.07 4.37 -6.56
CA LYS A 58 1.67 4.68 -6.90
C LYS A 58 0.67 3.75 -6.21
N GLY A 59 0.99 2.46 -6.11
CA GLY A 59 0.15 1.48 -5.43
C GLY A 59 -0.01 1.78 -3.95
N ILE A 60 1.10 2.01 -3.25
CA ILE A 60 1.11 2.33 -1.81
C ILE A 60 0.46 3.69 -1.57
N LEU A 61 0.72 4.68 -2.44
CA LEU A 61 0.08 6.00 -2.42
C LEU A 61 -1.45 5.85 -2.47
N GLN A 62 -1.96 5.12 -3.45
CA GLN A 62 -3.41 4.94 -3.59
C GLN A 62 -4.02 4.18 -2.41
N ILE A 63 -3.31 3.23 -1.81
CA ILE A 63 -3.75 2.59 -0.57
C ILE A 63 -3.85 3.64 0.55
N ALA A 64 -2.82 4.47 0.76
CA ALA A 64 -2.83 5.53 1.77
C ALA A 64 -3.97 6.55 1.55
N VAL A 65 -4.20 6.99 0.31
CA VAL A 65 -5.33 7.88 -0.02
C VAL A 65 -6.67 7.16 0.16
N GLY A 66 -6.74 5.85 -0.10
CA GLY A 66 -7.91 5.04 0.19
C GLY A 66 -8.27 5.04 1.68
N LEU A 67 -7.27 4.92 2.56
CA LEU A 67 -7.45 5.02 4.01
C LEU A 67 -7.88 6.43 4.44
N LEU A 68 -7.24 7.48 3.89
CA LEU A 68 -7.65 8.88 4.12
C LEU A 68 -9.10 9.14 3.71
N HIS A 69 -9.52 8.58 2.57
CA HIS A 69 -10.90 8.69 2.11
C HIS A 69 -11.87 8.04 3.08
N GLU A 70 -11.50 6.90 3.64
CA GLU A 70 -12.32 6.22 4.63
C GLU A 70 -12.48 7.05 5.92
N ASP A 71 -11.37 7.58 6.44
CA ASP A 71 -11.37 8.47 7.61
C ASP A 71 -12.27 9.69 7.38
N ASN A 72 -12.25 10.26 6.17
CA ASN A 72 -13.09 11.38 5.78
C ASN A 72 -14.55 11.01 5.45
N GLY A 73 -14.94 9.72 5.51
CA GLY A 73 -16.29 9.26 5.18
C GLY A 73 -16.61 9.10 3.71
N ASN A 74 -15.61 9.16 2.86
CA ASN A 74 -15.73 8.85 1.45
C ASN A 74 -15.46 7.36 1.17
N ARG A 75 -16.36 6.50 1.67
CA ARG A 75 -16.28 5.04 1.51
C ARG A 75 -16.16 4.61 0.05
N ALA A 76 -16.95 5.22 -0.85
CA ALA A 76 -16.93 4.87 -2.27
C ALA A 76 -15.56 5.18 -2.91
N GLY A 77 -14.94 6.29 -2.53
CA GLY A 77 -13.57 6.63 -2.94
C GLY A 77 -12.54 5.66 -2.36
N ALA A 78 -12.66 5.31 -1.08
CA ALA A 78 -11.78 4.35 -0.41
C ALA A 78 -11.78 3.00 -1.13
N LEU A 79 -12.95 2.41 -1.39
CA LEU A 79 -13.08 1.11 -2.07
C LEU A 79 -12.43 1.09 -3.45
N ARG A 80 -12.53 2.19 -4.20
CA ARG A 80 -11.94 2.32 -5.54
C ARG A 80 -10.42 2.39 -5.48
N LEU A 81 -9.89 3.16 -4.53
CA LEU A 81 -8.45 3.39 -4.40
C LEU A 81 -7.72 2.20 -3.79
N LEU A 82 -8.33 1.50 -2.82
CA LEU A 82 -7.79 0.25 -2.27
C LEU A 82 -7.65 -0.82 -3.37
N GLU A 83 -8.66 -0.98 -4.24
CA GLU A 83 -8.61 -1.93 -5.35
C GLU A 83 -7.53 -1.57 -6.39
N ARG A 84 -7.50 -0.30 -6.81
CA ARG A 84 -6.53 0.17 -7.82
C ARG A 84 -5.11 0.13 -7.30
N GLY A 85 -4.90 0.55 -6.05
CA GLY A 85 -3.61 0.52 -5.38
C GLY A 85 -3.07 -0.91 -5.27
N ALA A 86 -3.90 -1.85 -4.84
CA ALA A 86 -3.58 -3.28 -4.83
C ALA A 86 -3.24 -3.80 -6.24
N GLY A 87 -3.98 -3.37 -7.27
CA GLY A 87 -3.75 -3.73 -8.67
C GLY A 87 -2.38 -3.29 -9.19
N HIS A 88 -1.91 -2.11 -8.79
CA HIS A 88 -0.56 -1.61 -9.16
C HIS A 88 0.57 -2.47 -8.59
N LEU A 89 0.35 -3.18 -7.48
CA LEU A 89 1.37 -4.03 -6.86
C LEU A 89 1.50 -5.41 -7.53
N VAL A 90 0.47 -5.89 -8.24
CA VAL A 90 0.41 -7.24 -8.83
C VAL A 90 1.64 -7.61 -9.68
N PRO A 91 2.14 -6.74 -10.60
CA PRO A 91 3.30 -7.08 -11.42
C PRO A 91 4.60 -7.30 -10.65
N PHE A 92 4.64 -6.86 -9.39
CA PHE A 92 5.81 -6.88 -8.53
C PHE A 92 5.74 -8.01 -7.49
N LEU A 93 4.64 -8.75 -7.38
CA LEU A 93 4.54 -9.82 -6.40
C LEU A 93 5.40 -11.04 -6.77
N PRO A 94 5.98 -11.76 -5.80
CA PRO A 94 5.97 -11.52 -4.34
C PRO A 94 7.20 -10.71 -3.86
N ALA A 95 7.64 -9.69 -4.61
CA ALA A 95 8.86 -8.95 -4.28
C ALA A 95 8.71 -8.16 -2.97
N ARG A 96 9.87 -7.97 -2.34
CA ARG A 96 10.05 -7.04 -1.22
C ARG A 96 10.66 -5.76 -1.76
N PHE A 97 10.11 -4.61 -1.37
CA PHE A 97 10.56 -3.29 -1.81
C PHE A 97 10.76 -2.37 -0.61
N GLY A 98 11.48 -2.84 0.41
CA GLY A 98 11.49 -2.24 1.77
C GLY A 98 10.24 -2.59 2.61
N VAL A 99 9.22 -3.12 1.96
CA VAL A 99 7.99 -3.66 2.57
C VAL A 99 7.57 -4.92 1.82
N ASP A 100 6.88 -5.83 2.52
CA ASP A 100 6.23 -7.00 1.90
C ASP A 100 5.01 -6.58 1.06
N LEU A 101 5.18 -6.54 -0.26
CA LEU A 101 4.13 -6.09 -1.18
C LEU A 101 2.95 -7.06 -1.26
N ALA A 102 3.20 -8.36 -1.06
CA ALA A 102 2.14 -9.36 -1.10
C ALA A 102 1.22 -9.20 0.12
N THR A 103 1.80 -9.10 1.32
CA THR A 103 1.03 -8.86 2.54
C THR A 103 0.26 -7.56 2.48
N LEU A 104 0.91 -6.45 2.09
CA LEU A 104 0.25 -5.15 2.00
C LEU A 104 -0.95 -5.18 1.03
N ARG A 105 -0.78 -5.83 -0.13
CA ARG A 105 -1.84 -6.01 -1.13
C ARG A 105 -3.00 -6.82 -0.59
N ASP A 106 -2.73 -7.95 0.07
CA ASP A 106 -3.76 -8.84 0.59
C ASP A 106 -4.56 -8.18 1.73
N GLU A 107 -3.88 -7.46 2.62
CA GLU A 107 -4.53 -6.73 3.70
C GLU A 107 -5.36 -5.55 3.19
N ALA A 108 -4.88 -4.81 2.18
CA ALA A 108 -5.67 -3.75 1.53
C ALA A 108 -6.96 -4.29 0.90
N LEU A 109 -6.92 -5.45 0.24
CA LEU A 109 -8.10 -6.10 -0.33
C LEU A 109 -9.02 -6.70 0.74
N ARG A 110 -8.47 -7.24 1.83
CA ARG A 110 -9.26 -7.68 2.98
C ARG A 110 -10.03 -6.51 3.59
N LEU A 111 -9.36 -5.39 3.86
CA LEU A 111 -10.02 -4.18 4.36
C LEU A 111 -11.11 -3.73 3.40
N ARG A 112 -10.80 -3.63 2.11
CA ARG A 112 -11.79 -3.27 1.08
C ARG A 112 -13.02 -4.16 1.13
N ALA A 113 -12.86 -5.48 1.23
CA ALA A 113 -13.97 -6.43 1.30
C ALA A 113 -14.85 -6.21 2.54
N VAL A 114 -14.23 -6.00 3.71
CA VAL A 114 -14.96 -5.67 4.94
C VAL A 114 -15.72 -4.35 4.78
N LEU A 115 -15.05 -3.32 4.25
CA LEU A 115 -15.65 -2.01 4.06
C LEU A 115 -16.83 -2.04 3.07
N ALA A 116 -16.77 -2.89 2.04
CA ALA A 116 -17.84 -3.05 1.05
C ALA A 116 -19.07 -3.79 1.60
N ALA A 117 -18.88 -4.63 2.62
CA ALA A 117 -19.95 -5.39 3.26
C ALA A 117 -20.69 -4.59 4.36
N LEU A 118 -20.19 -3.43 4.75
CA LEU A 118 -20.87 -2.60 5.75
C LEU A 118 -22.15 -1.98 5.17
N PRO A 119 -23.23 -1.89 5.97
CA PRO A 119 -24.40 -1.09 5.64
C PRO A 119 -24.04 0.36 5.32
N PRO A 120 -24.79 1.03 4.41
CA PRO A 120 -24.58 2.44 4.11
C PRO A 120 -24.60 3.30 5.38
N GLY A 121 -23.60 4.18 5.52
CA GLY A 121 -23.47 5.07 6.67
C GLY A 121 -22.86 4.43 7.92
N GLN A 122 -22.66 3.11 7.96
CA GLN A 122 -22.00 2.45 9.07
C GLN A 122 -20.48 2.51 8.93
N ARG A 123 -19.81 2.78 10.05
CA ARG A 123 -18.34 2.79 10.15
C ARG A 123 -17.85 1.66 11.02
N LEU A 124 -16.59 1.29 10.81
CA LEU A 124 -15.89 0.43 11.76
C LEU A 124 -15.65 1.23 13.04
N ASP A 125 -15.76 0.57 14.18
CA ASP A 125 -15.27 1.15 15.42
C ASP A 125 -13.73 1.25 15.40
N ALA A 126 -13.17 2.00 16.35
CA ALA A 126 -11.74 2.31 16.38
C ALA A 126 -10.85 1.05 16.55
N GLU A 127 -11.32 0.04 17.27
CA GLU A 127 -10.54 -1.17 17.51
C GLU A 127 -10.52 -2.06 16.28
N ARG A 128 -11.69 -2.24 15.66
CA ARG A 128 -11.83 -2.99 14.41
C ARG A 128 -11.10 -2.31 13.26
N TRP A 129 -11.09 -0.96 13.23
CA TRP A 129 -10.29 -0.20 12.29
C TRP A 129 -8.80 -0.50 12.43
N LYS A 130 -8.24 -0.35 13.63
CA LYS A 130 -6.82 -0.65 13.90
C LYS A 130 -6.44 -2.10 13.56
N GLU A 131 -7.32 -3.06 13.83
CA GLU A 131 -7.09 -4.48 13.52
C GLU A 131 -6.96 -4.73 12.00
N LEU A 132 -7.76 -4.02 11.20
CA LEU A 132 -7.89 -4.23 9.76
C LEU A 132 -7.02 -3.30 8.91
N LEU A 133 -6.30 -2.36 9.52
CA LEU A 133 -5.36 -1.50 8.80
C LEU A 133 -4.28 -2.34 8.12
N PRO A 134 -4.01 -2.13 6.81
CA PRO A 134 -2.89 -2.76 6.14
C PRO A 134 -1.58 -2.42 6.85
N ARG A 135 -0.70 -3.40 7.01
CA ARG A 135 0.56 -3.27 7.72
C ARG A 135 1.69 -3.19 6.72
N VAL A 136 2.63 -2.30 7.01
CA VAL A 136 3.88 -2.20 6.26
C VAL A 136 4.97 -2.96 7.01
N SER A 137 4.94 -4.28 6.89
CA SER A 137 5.98 -5.15 7.48
C SER A 137 7.34 -4.83 6.84
N ARG A 138 8.16 -4.06 7.56
CA ARG A 138 9.52 -3.75 7.15
C ARG A 138 10.38 -5.00 7.17
N THR A 139 11.30 -5.09 6.23
CA THR A 139 12.38 -6.07 6.29
C THR A 139 13.67 -5.40 6.70
N ALA A 140 14.39 -6.04 7.63
CA ALA A 140 15.79 -5.77 7.89
C ALA A 140 16.65 -6.06 6.66
#